data_AF-A0A6J4KJG6-F1
#
_entry.id   AF-A0A6J4KJG6-F1
#
_cell.length_a   1.000
_cell.length_b   1.000
_cell.length_c   1.000
_cell.angle_alpha   90.00
_cell.angle_beta   90.00
_cell.angle_gamma   90.00
#
_symmetry.space_group_name_H-M   'P 1'
#
loop_
_entity.id
_entity.type
_entity.pdbx_description
1 polymer ?
#
loop_
_entity_poly.entity_id
_entity_poly.type
_entity_poly.pdbx_seq_one_letter_code
_entity_poly.pdbx_strand_id
1 'polypeptide(L)'
;MSDAAARPDPNTEIRMLALSATRGVNYWSRRPVTRMDLVVGAYDDISSAEVPGFTEQLVAAMPGLVEHRCSIGARGGFITRLRRGTYAPHIVEHVALELQTMMGHDVGFGRTRGGDEPGEYTLVFEHLHEAVGLRAAALALGVVQQALAGTLGAVHHVTAELAALAQGAAVPPVTAEVLCAVTGGG
;
A
#
# COMPACT_ATOMS: atom_id res chain seq x y z
N MET A 1 13.85 -24.81 21.74
CA MET A 1 14.04 -23.41 21.32
C MET A 1 14.25 -23.44 19.83
N SER A 2 13.15 -23.44 19.06
CA SER A 2 13.19 -23.63 17.61
C SER A 2 13.90 -22.44 16.98
N ASP A 3 14.94 -22.74 16.22
CA ASP A 3 15.63 -21.83 15.33
C ASP A 3 14.60 -21.27 14.34
N ALA A 4 14.13 -20.04 14.58
CA ALA A 4 13.28 -19.35 13.63
C ALA A 4 14.19 -18.93 12.50
N ALA A 5 14.19 -19.69 11.40
CA ALA A 5 14.83 -19.26 10.16
C ALA A 5 14.49 -17.78 9.92
N ALA A 6 15.51 -16.96 9.72
CA ALA A 6 15.33 -15.53 9.55
C ALA A 6 14.30 -15.28 8.44
N ARG A 7 13.24 -14.51 8.75
CA ARG A 7 12.18 -14.19 7.79
C ARG A 7 12.83 -13.55 6.54
N PRO A 8 12.35 -13.87 5.31
CA PRO A 8 12.83 -13.22 4.10
C PRO A 8 12.75 -11.69 4.20
N ASP A 9 13.74 -10.98 3.63
CA ASP A 9 13.77 -9.52 3.65
C ASP A 9 12.63 -8.97 2.76
N PRO A 10 11.64 -8.25 3.32
CA PRO A 10 10.53 -7.73 2.53
C PRO A 10 10.97 -6.74 1.45
N ASN A 11 12.13 -6.10 1.58
CA ASN A 11 12.65 -5.16 0.57
C ASN A 11 13.11 -5.85 -0.71
N THR A 12 13.57 -7.11 -0.61
CA THR A 12 13.99 -7.89 -1.78
C THR A 12 12.86 -8.73 -2.36
N GLU A 13 11.93 -9.19 -1.52
CA GLU A 13 10.82 -10.05 -1.92
C GLU A 13 9.66 -9.28 -2.56
N ILE A 14 9.26 -8.16 -1.94
CA ILE A 14 8.10 -7.39 -2.38
C ILE A 14 8.58 -6.24 -3.25
N ARG A 15 8.36 -6.32 -4.56
CA ARG A 15 8.87 -5.35 -5.52
C ARG A 15 7.77 -4.80 -6.41
N MET A 16 7.84 -3.51 -6.67
CA MET A 16 6.96 -2.84 -7.63
C MET A 16 7.44 -3.12 -9.06
N LEU A 17 6.56 -3.69 -9.87
CA LEU A 17 6.80 -3.99 -11.27
C LEU A 17 6.39 -2.80 -12.16
N ALA A 18 5.24 -2.20 -11.86
CA ALA A 18 4.72 -1.06 -12.60
C ALA A 18 3.89 -0.14 -11.72
N LEU A 19 3.86 1.14 -12.09
CA LEU A 19 3.06 2.16 -11.43
C LEU A 19 2.53 3.15 -12.44
N SER A 20 1.22 3.36 -12.43
CA SER A 20 0.52 4.28 -13.33
C SER A 20 -0.72 4.85 -12.66
N ALA A 21 -1.26 5.90 -13.26
CA ALA A 21 -2.47 6.54 -12.77
C ALA A 21 -3.39 6.90 -13.95
N THR A 22 -4.69 6.88 -13.69
CA THR A 22 -5.74 7.20 -14.65
C THR A 22 -6.38 8.53 -14.27
N ARG A 23 -6.73 9.37 -15.25
CA ARG A 23 -7.29 10.71 -15.02
C ARG A 23 -8.82 10.78 -14.99
N GLY A 24 -9.52 9.68 -15.29
CA GLY A 24 -10.97 9.67 -15.43
C GLY A 24 -11.56 8.26 -15.38
N VAL A 25 -12.78 8.11 -15.92
CA VAL A 25 -13.46 6.80 -16.01
C VAL A 25 -12.55 5.79 -16.69
N ASN A 26 -12.39 4.65 -16.06
CA ASN A 26 -11.48 3.60 -16.50
C ASN A 26 -12.12 2.22 -16.25
N TYR A 27 -11.42 1.16 -16.64
CA TYR A 27 -11.87 -0.22 -16.47
C TYR A 27 -12.24 -0.57 -15.02
N TRP A 28 -11.58 0.05 -14.03
CA TRP A 28 -11.71 -0.27 -12.62
C TRP A 28 -12.78 0.55 -11.90
N SER A 29 -12.90 1.83 -12.25
CA SER A 29 -13.73 2.80 -11.54
C SER A 29 -14.21 3.93 -12.45
N ARG A 30 -15.30 4.57 -12.03
CA ARG A 30 -15.75 5.86 -12.62
C ARG A 30 -14.93 7.05 -12.11
N ARG A 31 -14.04 6.83 -11.14
CA ARG A 31 -13.16 7.82 -10.53
C ARG A 31 -11.69 7.55 -10.92
N PRO A 32 -10.80 8.57 -10.87
CA PRO A 32 -9.37 8.39 -11.04
C PRO A 32 -8.82 7.34 -10.05
N VAL A 33 -7.99 6.43 -10.57
CA VAL A 33 -7.31 5.42 -9.77
C VAL A 33 -5.83 5.36 -10.10
N THR A 34 -5.02 5.07 -9.08
CA THR A 34 -3.65 4.62 -9.22
C THR A 34 -3.64 3.12 -9.34
N ARG A 35 -2.89 2.59 -10.31
CA ARG A 35 -2.61 1.17 -10.49
C ARG A 35 -1.16 0.89 -10.12
N MET A 36 -0.96 -0.09 -9.26
CA MET A 36 0.36 -0.62 -8.91
C MET A 36 0.38 -2.12 -9.14
N ASP A 37 1.38 -2.60 -9.86
CA ASP A 37 1.63 -4.04 -10.03
C ASP A 37 2.83 -4.44 -9.15
N LEU A 38 2.69 -5.54 -8.41
CA LEU A 38 3.69 -6.05 -7.47
C LEU A 38 4.03 -7.51 -7.79
N VAL A 39 5.25 -7.90 -7.44
CA VAL A 39 5.60 -9.28 -7.11
C VAL A 39 5.86 -9.37 -5.60
N VAL A 40 5.44 -10.45 -4.94
CA VAL A 40 5.55 -10.58 -3.47
C VAL A 40 6.47 -11.70 -2.96
N GLY A 41 6.98 -12.56 -3.85
CA GLY A 41 7.90 -13.63 -3.48
C GLY A 41 7.38 -14.49 -2.33
N ALA A 42 8.20 -14.74 -1.32
CA ALA A 42 7.83 -15.53 -0.13
C ALA A 42 6.64 -14.95 0.66
N TYR A 43 6.33 -13.65 0.50
CA TYR A 43 5.18 -13.02 1.16
C TYR A 43 3.83 -13.34 0.50
N ASP A 44 3.81 -14.21 -0.52
CA ASP A 44 2.58 -14.84 -1.00
C ASP A 44 2.02 -15.84 0.02
N ASP A 45 2.92 -16.50 0.78
CA ASP A 45 2.57 -17.50 1.79
C ASP A 45 2.68 -16.99 3.23
N ILE A 46 3.21 -15.79 3.45
CA ILE A 46 3.38 -15.19 4.78
C ILE A 46 2.30 -14.14 5.02
N SER A 47 1.36 -14.43 5.90
CA SER A 47 0.28 -13.51 6.27
C SER A 47 0.67 -12.54 7.38
N SER A 48 -0.08 -11.44 7.52
CA SER A 48 0.07 -10.47 8.61
C SER A 48 -0.05 -11.06 10.02
N ALA A 49 -0.73 -12.19 10.19
CA ALA A 49 -0.88 -12.86 11.49
C ALA A 49 0.38 -13.65 11.91
N GLU A 50 1.23 -14.00 10.95
CA GLU A 50 2.49 -14.73 11.17
C GLU A 50 3.68 -13.80 11.44
N VAL A 51 3.43 -12.49 11.38
CA VAL A 51 4.41 -11.43 11.61
C VAL A 51 4.16 -10.80 12.98
N PRO A 52 4.93 -11.16 14.03
CA PRO A 52 4.71 -10.64 15.37
C PRO A 52 4.80 -9.11 15.42
N GLY A 53 3.83 -8.48 16.08
CA GLY A 53 3.79 -7.02 16.25
C GLY A 53 3.45 -6.23 14.98
N PHE A 54 3.16 -6.89 13.85
CA PHE A 54 2.84 -6.22 12.59
C PHE A 54 1.62 -5.31 12.69
N THR A 55 0.52 -5.87 13.19
CA THR A 55 -0.75 -5.14 13.29
C THR A 55 -0.63 -3.96 14.25
N GLU A 56 0.05 -4.16 15.37
CA GLU A 56 0.24 -3.15 16.42
C GLU A 56 1.08 -1.97 15.90
N GLN A 57 2.19 -2.25 15.22
CA GLN A 57 3.02 -1.21 14.60
C GLN A 57 2.23 -0.41 13.56
N LEU A 58 1.49 -1.10 12.69
CA LEU A 58 0.74 -0.46 11.61
C LEU A 58 -0.39 0.43 12.16
N VAL A 59 -1.14 -0.06 13.15
CA VAL A 59 -2.24 0.71 13.78
C VAL A 59 -1.70 1.86 14.64
N ALA A 60 -0.55 1.70 15.28
CA ALA A 60 0.10 2.79 16.02
C ALA A 60 0.55 3.92 15.08
N ALA A 61 1.11 3.57 13.92
CA ALA A 61 1.53 4.54 12.91
C ALA A 61 0.34 5.20 12.19
N MET A 62 -0.75 4.45 11.96
CA MET A 62 -1.92 4.90 11.20
C MET A 62 -3.24 4.53 11.91
N PRO A 63 -3.64 5.30 12.94
CA PRO A 63 -4.85 5.00 13.72
C PRO A 63 -6.15 5.04 12.91
N GLY A 64 -6.19 5.78 11.78
CA GLY A 64 -7.35 5.92 10.91
C GLY A 64 -7.71 4.62 10.15
N LEU A 65 -6.81 3.62 10.12
CA LEU A 65 -7.11 2.27 9.61
C LEU A 65 -8.31 1.61 10.30
N VAL A 66 -8.71 2.09 11.48
CA VAL A 66 -9.96 1.66 12.14
C VAL A 66 -11.21 1.98 11.32
N GLU A 67 -11.18 2.98 10.45
CA GLU A 67 -12.30 3.32 9.57
C GLU A 67 -12.44 2.35 8.38
N HIS A 68 -11.38 1.61 8.06
CA HIS A 68 -11.33 0.74 6.90
C HIS A 68 -12.17 -0.52 7.12
N ARG A 69 -13.14 -0.74 6.23
CA ARG A 69 -14.16 -1.79 6.37
C ARG A 69 -13.77 -3.13 5.73
N CYS A 70 -12.93 -3.11 4.70
CA CYS A 70 -12.59 -4.28 3.88
C CYS A 70 -13.88 -5.06 3.45
N SER A 71 -13.77 -6.36 3.15
CA SER A 71 -14.91 -7.24 2.82
C SER A 71 -15.87 -7.49 3.98
N ILE A 72 -15.46 -7.19 5.22
CA ILE A 72 -16.30 -7.34 6.42
C ILE A 72 -17.42 -6.28 6.46
N GLY A 73 -17.24 -5.13 5.79
CA GLY A 73 -18.28 -4.10 5.65
C GLY A 73 -18.55 -3.26 6.91
N ALA A 74 -17.84 -3.51 8.01
CA ALA A 74 -17.98 -2.80 9.28
C ALA A 74 -16.70 -2.04 9.65
N ARG A 75 -16.85 -0.96 10.43
CA ARG A 75 -15.72 -0.23 11.04
C ARG A 75 -14.79 -1.23 11.76
N GLY A 76 -13.49 -1.11 11.57
CA GLY A 76 -12.47 -2.01 12.11
C GLY A 76 -12.36 -3.34 11.38
N GLY A 77 -13.07 -3.50 10.25
CA GLY A 77 -13.05 -4.71 9.44
C GLY A 77 -11.66 -5.01 8.89
N PHE A 78 -10.91 -4.00 8.46
CA PHE A 78 -9.54 -4.19 8.01
C PHE A 78 -8.60 -4.63 9.14
N ILE A 79 -8.65 -3.98 10.32
CA ILE A 79 -7.87 -4.40 11.49
C ILE A 79 -8.20 -5.84 11.89
N THR A 80 -9.47 -6.22 11.82
CA THR A 80 -9.90 -7.61 12.06
C THR A 80 -9.27 -8.57 11.05
N ARG A 81 -9.16 -8.18 9.77
CA ARG A 81 -8.48 -8.99 8.74
C ARG A 81 -6.97 -9.07 8.98
N LEU A 82 -6.31 -7.98 9.39
CA LEU A 82 -4.89 -8.00 9.74
C LEU A 82 -4.61 -9.03 10.85
N ARG A 83 -5.42 -9.04 11.91
CA ARG A 83 -5.27 -9.99 13.03
C ARG A 83 -5.56 -11.45 12.64
N ARG A 84 -6.49 -11.67 11.72
CA ARG A 84 -6.82 -13.01 11.21
C ARG A 84 -5.82 -13.54 10.20
N GLY A 85 -5.05 -12.65 9.57
CA GLY A 85 -4.17 -12.96 8.46
C GLY A 85 -4.72 -12.42 7.14
N THR A 86 -3.93 -11.54 6.54
CA THR A 86 -4.08 -11.08 5.15
C THR A 86 -2.70 -10.78 4.57
N TYR A 87 -2.60 -10.52 3.27
CA TYR A 87 -1.34 -10.56 2.53
C TYR A 87 -0.88 -9.19 2.06
N ALA A 88 0.42 -9.06 1.80
CA ALA A 88 1.09 -7.79 1.51
C ALA A 88 0.36 -6.92 0.46
N PRO A 89 -0.12 -7.43 -0.70
CA PRO A 89 -0.78 -6.59 -1.70
C PRO A 89 -2.03 -5.89 -1.14
N HIS A 90 -2.89 -6.65 -0.47
CA HIS A 90 -4.11 -6.10 0.12
C HIS A 90 -3.81 -5.11 1.25
N ILE A 91 -2.70 -5.29 1.97
CA ILE A 91 -2.28 -4.35 3.00
C ILE A 91 -1.76 -3.05 2.36
N VAL A 92 -0.94 -3.14 1.31
CA VAL A 92 -0.43 -1.96 0.61
C VAL A 92 -1.56 -1.12 0.01
N GLU A 93 -2.62 -1.75 -0.53
CA GLU A 93 -3.82 -1.04 -0.99
C GLU A 93 -4.43 -0.16 0.11
N HIS A 94 -4.68 -0.76 1.29
CA HIS A 94 -5.29 -0.04 2.39
C HIS A 94 -4.36 1.01 3.00
N VAL A 95 -3.05 0.77 3.06
CA VAL A 95 -2.07 1.77 3.50
C VAL A 95 -2.02 2.94 2.52
N ALA A 96 -2.07 2.71 1.21
CA ALA A 96 -2.08 3.77 0.21
C ALA A 96 -3.34 4.65 0.31
N LEU A 97 -4.50 4.06 0.61
CA LEU A 97 -5.72 4.81 0.89
C LEU A 97 -5.61 5.63 2.19
N GLU A 98 -5.12 5.01 3.27
CA GLU A 98 -4.99 5.69 4.57
C GLU A 98 -4.01 6.86 4.52
N LEU A 99 -2.87 6.73 3.83
CA LEU A 99 -1.92 7.84 3.67
C LEU A 99 -2.57 9.06 3.01
N GLN A 100 -3.49 8.84 2.07
CA GLN A 100 -4.27 9.91 1.45
C GLN A 100 -5.38 10.43 2.40
N THR A 101 -6.05 9.57 3.15
CA THR A 101 -7.05 9.99 4.14
C THR A 101 -6.44 10.83 5.26
N MET A 102 -5.23 10.50 5.71
CA MET A 102 -4.50 11.25 6.75
C MET A 102 -4.19 12.70 6.34
N MET A 103 -4.07 12.99 5.04
CA MET A 103 -3.93 14.35 4.52
C MET A 103 -5.28 15.02 4.20
N GLY A 104 -6.39 14.36 4.51
CA GLY A 104 -7.75 14.89 4.36
C GLY A 104 -8.41 14.58 3.01
N HIS A 105 -7.84 13.70 2.18
CA HIS A 105 -8.52 13.28 0.95
C HIS A 105 -9.65 12.28 1.27
N ASP A 106 -10.81 12.51 0.67
CA ASP A 106 -11.93 11.58 0.73
C ASP A 106 -11.78 10.52 -0.36
N VAL A 107 -10.99 9.48 -0.06
CA VAL A 107 -10.77 8.31 -0.93
C VAL A 107 -11.08 7.04 -0.15
N GLY A 108 -11.69 6.06 -0.83
CA GLY A 108 -12.06 4.81 -0.15
C GLY A 108 -12.25 3.61 -1.06
N PHE A 109 -12.22 3.80 -2.38
CA PHE A 109 -12.26 2.69 -3.30
C PHE A 109 -10.86 2.07 -3.48
N GLY A 110 -10.77 0.76 -3.24
CA GLY A 110 -9.59 -0.05 -3.49
C GLY A 110 -9.98 -1.45 -3.97
N ARG A 111 -9.09 -2.06 -4.76
CA ARG A 111 -9.20 -3.45 -5.16
C ARG A 111 -7.84 -4.07 -5.48
N THR A 112 -7.62 -5.25 -4.92
CA THR A 112 -6.46 -6.10 -5.18
C THR A 112 -6.90 -7.35 -5.94
N ARG A 113 -6.14 -7.72 -6.97
CA ARG A 113 -6.33 -8.96 -7.74
C ARG A 113 -4.99 -9.64 -7.99
N GLY A 114 -4.99 -10.96 -8.03
CA GLY A 114 -3.85 -11.71 -8.56
C GLY A 114 -3.62 -11.38 -10.04
N GLY A 115 -2.36 -11.39 -10.44
CA GLY A 115 -1.91 -11.25 -11.82
C GLY A 115 -2.03 -12.56 -12.60
N ASP A 116 -1.42 -12.56 -13.79
CA ASP A 116 -1.39 -13.74 -14.67
C ASP A 116 -0.42 -14.81 -14.15
N GLU A 117 0.66 -14.39 -13.48
CA GLU A 117 1.66 -15.27 -12.88
C GLU A 117 1.48 -15.38 -11.36
N PRO A 118 1.75 -16.55 -10.74
CA PRO A 118 1.75 -16.72 -9.29
C PRO A 118 2.68 -15.74 -8.59
N GLY A 119 2.24 -15.16 -7.46
CA GLY A 119 2.99 -14.14 -6.72
C GLY A 119 2.94 -12.74 -7.33
N GLU A 120 2.33 -12.55 -8.50
CA GLU A 120 2.06 -11.23 -9.07
C GLU A 120 0.67 -10.72 -8.68
N TYR A 121 0.56 -9.41 -8.45
CA TYR A 121 -0.68 -8.78 -8.03
C TYR A 121 -0.84 -7.40 -8.66
N THR A 122 -2.07 -7.08 -9.06
CA THR A 122 -2.49 -5.73 -9.45
C THR A 122 -3.36 -5.13 -8.34
N LEU A 123 -2.93 -3.97 -7.87
CA LEU A 123 -3.65 -3.13 -6.93
C LEU A 123 -4.18 -1.91 -7.67
N VAL A 124 -5.42 -1.55 -7.41
CA VAL A 124 -5.99 -0.28 -7.83
C VAL A 124 -6.63 0.42 -6.65
N PHE A 125 -6.38 1.72 -6.50
CA PHE A 125 -7.00 2.52 -5.46
C PHE A 125 -7.23 3.94 -5.93
N GLU A 126 -8.26 4.56 -5.37
CA GLU A 126 -8.68 5.91 -5.72
C GLU A 126 -7.63 6.96 -5.34
N HIS A 127 -7.54 8.00 -6.16
CA HIS A 127 -6.80 9.21 -5.83
C HIS A 127 -7.58 10.45 -6.27
N LEU A 128 -7.34 11.58 -5.60
CA LEU A 128 -7.85 12.89 -6.04
C LEU A 128 -6.83 13.63 -6.91
N HIS A 129 -5.54 13.43 -6.64
CA HIS A 129 -4.45 14.05 -7.38
C HIS A 129 -3.49 12.95 -7.86
N GLU A 130 -3.20 12.93 -9.16
CA GLU A 130 -2.36 11.91 -9.81
C GLU A 130 -1.00 11.75 -9.10
N ALA A 131 -0.29 12.87 -8.87
CA ALA A 131 1.00 12.87 -8.19
C ALA A 131 0.93 12.32 -6.76
N VAL A 132 -0.14 12.65 -6.03
CA VAL A 132 -0.36 12.14 -4.66
C VAL A 132 -0.64 10.66 -4.69
N GLY A 133 -1.49 10.18 -5.60
CA GLY A 133 -1.82 8.76 -5.71
C GLY A 133 -0.61 7.91 -6.06
N LEU A 134 0.20 8.34 -7.03
CA LEU A 134 1.45 7.66 -7.42
C LEU A 134 2.43 7.61 -6.24
N ARG A 135 2.62 8.75 -5.55
CA ARG A 135 3.55 8.81 -4.43
C ARG A 135 3.06 8.02 -3.21
N ALA A 136 1.76 8.06 -2.93
CA ALA A 136 1.15 7.26 -1.87
C ALA A 136 1.33 5.75 -2.12
N ALA A 137 1.30 5.29 -3.37
CA ALA A 137 1.60 3.91 -3.75
C ALA A 137 3.01 3.48 -3.28
N ALA A 138 4.01 4.27 -3.67
CA ALA A 138 5.41 3.98 -3.37
C ALA A 138 5.70 4.05 -1.86
N LEU A 139 5.17 5.06 -1.19
CA LEU A 139 5.32 5.21 0.25
C LEU A 139 4.61 4.11 1.02
N ALA A 140 3.42 3.67 0.57
CA ALA A 140 2.70 2.57 1.17
C ALA A 140 3.47 1.24 1.09
N LEU A 141 4.11 0.96 -0.05
CA LEU A 141 4.99 -0.20 -0.18
C LEU A 141 6.12 -0.16 0.87
N GLY A 142 6.82 0.97 0.99
CA GLY A 142 7.88 1.16 1.98
C GLY A 142 7.40 1.01 3.43
N VAL A 143 6.24 1.58 3.77
CA VAL A 143 5.62 1.44 5.09
C VAL A 143 5.31 -0.03 5.41
N VAL A 144 4.76 -0.78 4.45
CA VAL A 144 4.45 -2.20 4.65
C VAL A 144 5.73 -3.03 4.77
N GLN A 145 6.75 -2.77 3.94
CA GLN A 145 8.05 -3.45 4.05
C GLN A 145 8.69 -3.22 5.43
N GLN A 146 8.70 -1.97 5.92
CA GLN A 146 9.19 -1.63 7.26
C GLN A 146 8.38 -2.32 8.37
N ALA A 147 7.06 -2.39 8.23
CA ALA A 147 6.20 -3.08 9.20
C ALA A 147 6.48 -4.59 9.24
N LEU A 148 6.68 -5.23 8.07
CA LEU A 148 7.02 -6.65 7.95
C LEU A 148 8.42 -6.95 8.51
N ALA A 149 9.36 -6.02 8.37
CA ALA A 149 10.70 -6.06 8.94
C ALA A 149 10.74 -5.72 10.44
N GLY A 150 9.64 -5.23 11.03
CA GLY A 150 9.59 -4.82 12.44
C GLY A 150 10.33 -3.51 12.75
N THR A 151 10.48 -2.63 11.75
CA THR A 151 11.22 -1.37 11.84
C THR A 151 10.36 -0.14 11.56
N LEU A 152 9.04 -0.31 11.46
CA LEU A 152 8.12 0.80 11.16
C LEU A 152 8.09 1.84 12.30
N GLY A 153 8.40 3.08 11.95
CA GLY A 153 8.23 4.25 12.81
C GLY A 153 6.97 5.06 12.50
N ALA A 154 6.92 6.28 13.04
CA ALA A 154 5.82 7.21 12.75
C ALA A 154 5.86 7.72 11.30
N VAL A 155 4.69 7.79 10.66
CA VAL A 155 4.55 8.16 9.23
C VAL A 155 4.19 9.63 8.99
N HIS A 156 4.25 10.50 10.00
CA HIS A 156 3.89 11.92 9.83
C HIS A 156 4.71 12.64 8.74
N HIS A 157 5.98 12.28 8.58
CA HIS A 157 6.83 12.83 7.53
C HIS A 157 6.34 12.43 6.12
N VAL A 158 5.82 11.21 5.96
CA VAL A 158 5.20 10.69 4.74
C VAL A 158 3.99 11.54 4.37
N THR A 159 3.12 11.82 5.35
CA THR A 159 1.91 12.63 5.11
C THR A 159 2.22 14.09 4.79
N ALA A 160 3.28 14.67 5.38
CA ALA A 160 3.72 16.02 5.05
C ALA A 160 4.23 16.13 3.61
N GLU A 161 4.92 15.10 3.13
CA GLU A 161 5.37 15.03 1.74
C GLU A 161 4.18 14.98 0.76
N LEU A 162 3.18 14.14 1.03
CA LEU A 162 1.98 14.06 0.21
C LEU A 162 1.18 15.36 0.21
N ALA A 163 1.08 16.04 1.36
CA ALA A 163 0.43 17.35 1.46
C ALA A 163 1.15 18.42 0.64
N ALA A 164 2.49 18.39 0.56
CA ALA A 164 3.25 19.30 -0.29
C ALA A 164 2.98 19.04 -1.79
N LEU A 165 2.86 17.77 -2.20
CA LEU A 165 2.51 17.41 -3.57
C LEU A 165 1.13 17.89 -3.99
N ALA A 166 0.15 17.80 -3.09
CA ALA A 166 -1.20 18.34 -3.36
C ALA A 166 -1.19 19.86 -3.53
N GLN A 167 -0.22 20.56 -2.95
CA GLN A 167 -0.01 22.00 -3.11
C GLN A 167 0.86 22.36 -4.33
N GLY A 168 1.24 21.38 -5.16
CA GLY A 168 2.00 21.60 -6.39
C GLY A 168 3.52 21.53 -6.24
N ALA A 169 4.04 20.96 -5.13
CA ALA A 169 5.47 20.68 -5.03
C ALA A 169 5.91 19.68 -6.11
N ALA A 170 7.20 19.75 -6.49
CA ALA A 170 7.77 18.79 -7.42
C ALA A 170 7.73 17.37 -6.83
N VAL A 171 7.40 16.39 -7.67
CA VAL A 171 7.36 14.97 -7.29
C VAL A 171 8.78 14.50 -6.97
N PRO A 172 9.09 14.08 -5.73
CA PRO A 172 10.37 13.47 -5.44
C PRO A 172 10.54 12.19 -6.28
N PRO A 173 11.76 11.87 -6.73
CA PRO A 173 11.99 10.61 -7.41
C PRO A 173 11.52 9.45 -6.53
N VAL A 174 10.85 8.47 -7.15
CA VAL A 174 10.50 7.22 -6.48
C VAL A 174 11.81 6.44 -6.32
N THR A 175 12.38 6.43 -5.11
CA THR A 175 13.64 5.74 -4.82
C THR A 175 13.37 4.33 -4.30
N ALA A 176 13.37 3.34 -5.18
CA ALA A 176 13.54 1.92 -4.86
C ALA A 176 13.67 1.14 -6.17
N GLU A 177 14.89 0.85 -6.66
CA GLU A 177 15.20 0.03 -7.86
C GLU A 177 14.00 -0.21 -8.78
N VAL A 178 13.47 0.90 -9.31
CA VAL A 178 12.16 0.91 -9.94
C VAL A 178 12.40 0.50 -11.38
N LEU A 179 11.97 -0.70 -11.76
CA LEU A 179 11.86 -1.05 -13.18
C LEU A 179 10.57 -0.42 -13.75
N CYS A 180 10.34 0.89 -13.53
CA CYS A 180 9.12 1.56 -14.02
C CYS A 180 9.35 2.25 -15.35
N ALA A 181 8.55 1.85 -16.32
CA ALA A 181 7.89 2.84 -17.16
C ALA A 181 6.77 3.49 -16.33
N VAL A 182 7.05 4.64 -15.69
CA VAL A 182 5.96 5.49 -15.17
C VAL A 182 5.29 6.12 -16.39
N THR A 183 4.20 5.52 -16.85
CA THR A 183 3.41 6.08 -17.95
C THR A 183 2.25 6.87 -17.35
N GLY A 184 2.34 8.21 -17.46
CA GLY A 184 1.16 9.05 -17.35
C GLY A 184 0.28 8.77 -18.56
N GLY A 185 -0.82 8.03 -18.37
CA GLY A 185 -1.77 7.77 -19.44
C GLY A 185 -2.42 9.06 -19.92
N GLY A 186 -2.35 9.32 -21.23
CA GLY A 186 -3.03 10.42 -21.92
C GLY A 186 -4.54 10.25 -21.99
#